data_AF-A0AAJ6NQJ9-F1
#
_entry.id   AF-A0AAJ6NQJ9-F1
#
_cell.length_a   1.000
_cell.length_b   1.000
_cell.length_c   1.000
_cell.angle_alpha   90.00
_cell.angle_beta   90.00
_cell.angle_gamma   90.00
#
_symmetry.space_group_name_H-M   'P 1'
#
loop_
_entity.id
_entity.type
_entity.pdbx_description
1 polymer ?
#
loop_
_entity_poly.entity_id
_entity_poly.type
_entity_poly.pdbx_seq_one_letter_code
_entity_poly.pdbx_strand_id
1 'polypeptide(L)'
;MKRKISLTSELVNAQTLVMYELERFTDYIRSVDPELNPSEAIKITAFTLHQLPALFQENPELLESLKDITRRTKLKRGRRDRH
;
A
#
# COMPACT_ATOMS: atom_id res chain seq x y z
N MET A 1 29.19 -11.32 1.90
CA MET A 1 28.25 -11.69 2.99
C MET A 1 26.83 -11.32 2.57
N LYS A 2 25.99 -12.31 2.25
CA LYS A 2 24.54 -12.07 2.06
C LYS A 2 23.93 -11.87 3.44
N ARG A 3 23.46 -10.65 3.78
CA ARG A 3 22.71 -10.43 5.02
C ARG A 3 21.43 -11.27 4.93
N LYS A 4 21.35 -12.35 5.70
CA LYS A 4 20.12 -13.11 5.88
C LYS A 4 19.18 -12.19 6.66
N ILE A 5 18.29 -11.50 5.95
CA ILE A 5 17.27 -10.65 6.59
C ILE A 5 16.37 -11.64 7.33
N SER A 6 16.50 -11.71 8.65
CA SER A 6 15.53 -12.33 9.53
C SER A 6 14.29 -11.44 9.50
N LEU A 7 13.39 -11.67 8.54
CA LEU A 7 12.10 -11.01 8.52
C LEU A 7 11.36 -11.40 9.81
N THR A 8 10.96 -10.41 10.60
CA THR A 8 10.08 -10.66 11.75
C THR A 8 8.71 -11.11 11.22
N SER A 9 7.99 -11.93 11.98
CA SER A 9 6.64 -12.37 11.60
C SER A 9 5.69 -11.20 11.32
N GLU A 10 5.84 -10.10 12.06
CA GLU A 10 5.09 -8.86 11.83
C GLU A 10 5.36 -8.24 10.45
N LEU A 11 6.61 -8.25 9.99
CA LEU A 11 6.97 -7.70 8.68
C LEU A 11 6.45 -8.58 7.54
N VAL A 12 6.51 -9.90 7.69
CA VAL A 12 5.92 -10.83 6.73
C VAL A 12 4.41 -10.59 6.62
N ASN A 13 3.71 -10.49 7.76
CA ASN A 13 2.27 -10.22 7.77
C ASN A 13 1.93 -8.88 7.09
N ALA A 14 2.72 -7.84 7.32
CA ALA A 14 2.54 -6.55 6.67
C ALA A 14 2.75 -6.64 5.15
N GLN A 15 3.76 -7.39 4.69
CA GLN A 15 3.99 -7.61 3.26
C GLN A 15 2.87 -8.39 2.59
N THR A 16 2.37 -9.46 3.25
CA THR A 16 1.22 -10.23 2.75
C THR A 16 -0.03 -9.36 2.62
N LEU A 17 -0.30 -8.50 3.60
CA LEU A 17 -1.43 -7.56 3.53
C LEU A 17 -1.28 -6.60 2.35
N VAL A 18 -0.10 -6.04 2.13
CA VAL A 18 0.15 -5.13 1.00
C VAL A 18 -0.03 -5.84 -0.33
N MET A 19 0.48 -7.07 -0.47
CA MET A 19 0.28 -7.86 -1.69
C MET A 19 -1.21 -8.11 -1.97
N TYR A 20 -1.97 -8.50 -0.95
CA TYR A 20 -3.40 -8.75 -1.08
C TYR A 20 -4.18 -7.50 -1.53
N GLU A 21 -3.89 -6.33 -0.94
CA GLU A 21 -4.55 -5.09 -1.36
C GLU A 21 -4.10 -4.63 -2.75
N LEU A 22 -2.86 -4.90 -3.15
CA LEU A 22 -2.39 -4.65 -4.52
C LEU A 22 -3.11 -5.54 -5.54
N GLU A 23 -3.28 -6.82 -5.25
CA GLU A 23 -4.03 -7.75 -6.11
C GLU A 23 -5.47 -7.27 -6.30
N ARG A 24 -6.15 -6.89 -5.20
CA ARG A 24 -7.51 -6.33 -5.27
C ARG A 24 -7.59 -5.04 -6.08
N PHE A 25 -6.58 -4.18 -5.96
CA PHE A 25 -6.55 -2.95 -6.73
C PHE A 25 -6.32 -3.23 -8.22
N THR A 26 -5.46 -4.17 -8.57
CA THR A 26 -5.30 -4.63 -9.96
C THR A 26 -6.60 -5.24 -10.51
N ASP A 27 -7.32 -6.02 -9.71
CA ASP A 27 -8.63 -6.55 -10.10
C ASP A 27 -9.67 -5.43 -10.31
N TYR A 28 -9.64 -4.38 -9.48
CA TYR A 28 -10.46 -3.19 -9.70
C TYR A 28 -10.13 -2.53 -11.05
N ILE A 29 -8.85 -2.35 -11.40
CA ILE A 29 -8.45 -1.82 -12.70
C ILE A 29 -8.99 -2.69 -13.85
N ARG A 30 -8.95 -4.01 -13.72
CA ARG A 30 -9.53 -4.94 -14.71
C ARG A 30 -11.07 -4.87 -14.78
N SER A 31 -11.72 -4.45 -13.70
CA SER A 31 -13.18 -4.24 -13.71
C SER A 31 -13.59 -2.95 -14.43
N VAL A 32 -12.69 -1.95 -14.48
CA VAL A 32 -12.89 -0.70 -15.21
C VAL A 32 -12.77 -0.92 -16.72
N ASP A 33 -11.79 -1.73 -17.13
CA ASP A 33 -11.61 -2.16 -18.52
C ASP A 33 -11.35 -3.68 -18.59
N PRO A 34 -12.39 -4.48 -18.88
CA PRO A 34 -12.30 -5.94 -18.95
C PRO A 34 -11.44 -6.48 -20.11
N GLU A 35 -11.09 -5.65 -21.10
CA GLU A 35 -10.25 -6.07 -22.23
C GLU A 35 -8.77 -6.15 -21.84
N LEU A 36 -8.38 -5.53 -20.71
CA LEU A 36 -7.02 -5.56 -20.20
C LEU A 36 -6.58 -6.97 -19.84
N ASN A 37 -5.47 -7.40 -20.43
CA ASN A 37 -4.80 -8.61 -19.96
C ASN A 37 -4.09 -8.36 -18.60
N PRO A 38 -3.70 -9.42 -17.87
CA PRO A 38 -3.08 -9.26 -16.56
C PRO A 38 -1.83 -8.37 -16.55
N SER A 39 -1.00 -8.43 -17.60
CA SER A 39 0.23 -7.62 -17.69
C SER A 39 -0.08 -6.13 -17.85
N GLU A 40 -1.07 -5.79 -18.67
CA GLU A 40 -1.52 -4.40 -18.86
C GLU A 40 -2.13 -3.83 -17.58
N ALA A 41 -3.00 -4.60 -16.91
CA ALA A 41 -3.58 -4.20 -15.64
C ALA A 41 -2.53 -3.93 -14.56
N ILE A 42 -1.46 -4.75 -14.50
CA ILE A 42 -0.33 -4.54 -13.59
C ILE A 42 0.43 -3.26 -13.96
N LYS A 43 0.69 -3.00 -15.25
CA LYS A 43 1.37 -1.76 -15.69
C LYS A 43 0.57 -0.52 -15.34
N ILE A 44 -0.75 -0.55 -15.56
CA ILE A 44 -1.65 0.55 -15.20
C ILE A 44 -1.67 0.72 -13.68
N THR A 45 -1.77 -0.37 -12.92
CA THR A 45 -1.66 -0.33 -11.45
C THR A 45 -0.38 0.37 -11.01
N ALA A 46 0.78 -0.01 -11.57
CA ALA A 46 2.06 0.60 -11.24
C ALA A 46 2.11 2.11 -11.60
N PHE A 47 1.56 2.48 -12.77
CA PHE A 47 1.45 3.87 -13.18
C PHE A 47 0.56 4.69 -12.23
N THR A 48 -0.60 4.17 -11.85
CA THR A 48 -1.50 4.84 -10.90
C THR A 48 -0.84 5.01 -9.53
N LEU A 49 -0.17 3.96 -9.02
CA LEU A 49 0.58 4.04 -7.75
C LEU A 49 1.69 5.10 -7.81
N HIS A 50 2.35 5.26 -8.96
CA HIS A 50 3.37 6.29 -9.16
C HIS A 50 2.78 7.71 -9.11
N GLN A 51 1.52 7.90 -9.53
CA GLN A 51 0.85 9.20 -9.52
C GLN A 51 0.25 9.59 -8.16
N LEU A 52 -0.03 8.62 -7.28
CA LEU A 52 -0.66 8.87 -5.97
C LEU A 52 -0.01 9.99 -5.14
N PRO A 53 1.33 10.11 -5.04
CA PRO A 53 1.94 11.20 -4.28
C PRO A 53 1.55 12.59 -4.79
N ALA A 54 1.49 12.79 -6.11
CA ALA A 54 1.06 14.04 -6.71
C ALA A 54 -0.43 14.30 -6.43
N LEU A 55 -1.27 13.27 -6.56
CA LEU A 55 -2.71 13.35 -6.25
C LEU A 55 -2.97 13.72 -4.79
N PHE A 56 -2.17 13.22 -3.84
CA PHE A 56 -2.28 13.64 -2.45
C PHE A 56 -1.85 15.10 -2.24
N GLN A 57 -0.85 15.59 -2.97
CA GLN A 57 -0.44 17.00 -2.87
C GLN A 57 -1.50 17.94 -3.44
N GLU A 58 -2.17 17.54 -4.51
CA GLU A 58 -3.24 18.30 -5.16
C GLU A 58 -4.57 18.24 -4.38
N ASN A 59 -4.74 17.25 -3.50
CA ASN A 59 -5.96 17.06 -2.72
C ASN A 59 -5.69 17.08 -1.20
N PRO A 60 -5.84 18.25 -0.54
CA PRO A 60 -5.55 18.42 0.88
C PRO A 60 -6.33 17.47 1.80
N GLU A 61 -7.56 17.10 1.46
CA GLU A 61 -8.38 16.20 2.28
C GLU A 61 -7.83 14.77 2.32
N LEU A 62 -7.33 14.30 1.16
CA LEU A 62 -6.68 12.99 1.09
C LEU A 62 -5.35 13.00 1.83
N LEU A 63 -4.58 14.09 1.74
CA LEU A 63 -3.33 14.24 2.48
C LEU A 63 -3.55 14.24 4.00
N GLU A 64 -4.56 14.96 4.50
CA GLU A 64 -4.91 14.95 5.92
C GLU A 64 -5.36 13.57 6.38
N SER A 65 -6.16 12.86 5.58
CA SER A 65 -6.56 11.48 5.86
C SER A 65 -5.35 10.55 5.97
N LEU A 66 -4.36 10.68 5.07
CA LEU A 66 -3.12 9.90 5.11
C LEU A 66 -2.28 10.21 6.37
N LYS A 67 -2.18 11.49 6.75
CA LYS A 67 -1.51 11.92 8.00
C LYS A 67 -2.19 11.33 9.23
N ASP A 68 -3.51 11.31 9.24
CA ASP A 68 -4.31 10.74 10.34
C ASP A 68 -4.10 9.23 10.49
N ILE A 69 -4.11 8.48 9.39
CA ILE A 69 -3.79 7.04 9.39
C ILE A 69 -2.39 6.82 9.95
N THR A 70 -1.40 7.60 9.49
CA THR A 70 -0.02 7.53 9.97
C THR A 70 0.07 7.80 11.48
N ARG A 71 -0.65 8.81 11.99
CA ARG A 71 -0.70 9.14 13.42
C ARG A 71 -1.27 7.98 14.24
N ARG A 72 -2.38 7.38 13.79
CA ARG A 72 -3.03 6.24 14.46
C ARG A 72 -2.12 5.01 14.51
N THR A 73 -1.40 4.72 13.43
CA THR A 73 -0.44 3.60 13.39
C THR A 73 0.71 3.79 14.38
N LYS A 74 1.27 5.00 14.47
CA LYS A 74 2.31 5.34 15.47
C LYS A 74 1.82 5.19 16.91
N LEU A 75 0.60 5.63 17.21
CA LEU A 75 0.00 5.50 18.55
C LEU A 75 -0.19 4.04 18.96
N LYS A 76 -0.62 3.16 18.04
CA LYS A 76 -0.75 1.72 18.29
C LYS A 76 0.60 1.04 18.58
N ARG A 77 1.70 1.53 18.00
CA ARG A 77 3.05 1.04 18.30
C ARG A 77 3.50 1.44 19.70
N GLY A 78 3.42 2.73 20.05
CA GLY A 78 3.82 3.22 21.38
C GLY A 78 2.94 2.75 22.55
N ARG A 79 1.84 2.04 22.30
CA ARG A 79 1.07 1.31 23.32
C ARG A 79 1.56 -0.14 23.51
N ARG A 80 2.09 -0.76 22.47
CA ARG A 80 2.71 -2.10 22.54
C ARG A 80 4.07 -2.06 23.23
N ASP A 81 4.83 -0.98 23.06
CA ASP A 81 6.16 -0.84 23.68
C ASP A 81 6.12 -0.51 25.20
N ARG A 82 4.93 -0.32 25.78
CA ARG A 82 4.72 0.03 27.20
C ARG A 82 4.14 -1.11 28.05
N HIS A 83 3.95 -2.28 27.46
CA HIS A 83 3.54 -3.53 28.11
C HIS A 83 4.62 -4.58 27.92
#